data_AF-A0A6J1WRC2-F1
#
_entry.id   AF-A0A6J1WRC2-F1
#
_cell.length_a   1.000
_cell.length_b   1.000
_cell.length_c   1.000
_cell.angle_alpha   90.00
_cell.angle_beta   90.00
_cell.angle_gamma   90.00
#
_symmetry.space_group_name_H-M   'P 1'
#
loop_
_entity.id
_entity.type
_entity.pdbx_description
1 polymer ?
#
loop_
_entity_poly.entity_id
_entity_poly.type
_entity_poly.pdbx_seq_one_letter_code
_entity_poly.pdbx_strand_id
1 'polypeptide(L)'
;MIKKATYVATLAFKKFVKLNIYVLRYTLFFEHSRDGLPVMRPLFQQYPKEEATFTIDNEYLLGDRLLVRPVVESGVTSVKVYLPGADTQTLWYDVDSYQPHQANGYFTQEVNIAKVRCHFLFEN
;
A
#
# COMPACT_ATOMS: atom_id res chain seq x y z
N MET A 1 8.15 11.19 30.42
CA MET A 1 8.73 12.09 29.39
C MET A 1 8.96 11.43 28.03
N ILE A 2 9.29 10.13 27.97
CA ILE A 2 9.54 9.37 26.72
C ILE A 2 8.32 9.35 25.77
N LYS A 3 7.10 9.13 26.26
CA LYS A 3 5.87 9.06 25.42
C LYS A 3 5.56 10.34 24.63
N LYS A 4 5.93 11.53 25.13
CA LYS A 4 5.68 12.80 24.42
C LYS A 4 6.61 12.97 23.20
N ALA A 5 7.87 12.58 23.33
CA ALA A 5 8.84 12.64 22.23
C ALA A 5 8.47 11.65 21.12
N THR A 6 8.10 10.41 21.47
CA THR A 6 7.64 9.41 20.51
C THR A 6 6.37 9.88 19.79
N TYR A 7 5.42 10.48 20.51
CA TYR A 7 4.17 10.98 19.93
C TYR A 7 4.38 12.10 18.90
N VAL A 8 5.28 13.06 19.19
CA VAL A 8 5.59 14.15 18.27
C VAL A 8 6.25 13.62 17.00
N ALA A 9 7.15 12.64 17.12
CA ALA A 9 7.76 11.98 15.96
C ALA A 9 6.73 11.21 15.10
N THR A 10 5.85 10.42 15.73
CA THR A 10 4.80 9.70 14.99
C THR A 10 3.81 10.65 14.33
N LEU A 11 3.48 11.79 14.96
CA LEU A 11 2.57 12.79 14.39
C LEU A 11 3.21 13.53 13.20
N ALA A 12 4.47 13.93 13.32
CA ALA A 12 5.22 14.54 12.23
C ALA A 12 5.32 13.58 11.03
N PHE A 13 5.59 12.30 11.29
CA PHE A 13 5.64 11.27 10.25
C PHE A 13 4.26 11.01 9.62
N LYS A 14 3.18 10.92 10.40
CA LYS A 14 1.80 10.87 9.89
C LYS A 14 1.49 12.01 8.94
N LYS A 15 1.89 13.24 9.31
CA LYS A 15 1.70 14.43 8.49
C LYS A 15 2.54 14.38 7.21
N PHE A 16 3.78 13.89 7.29
CA PHE A 16 4.66 13.69 6.15
C PHE A 16 4.08 12.69 5.14
N VAL A 17 3.65 11.52 5.62
CA VAL A 17 3.01 10.48 4.80
C VAL A 17 1.76 11.02 4.10
N LYS A 18 0.89 11.70 4.86
CA LYS A 18 -0.33 12.29 4.29
C LYS A 18 -0.03 13.34 3.23
N LEU A 19 0.96 14.21 3.47
CA LEU A 19 1.39 15.21 2.50
C LEU A 19 1.99 14.57 1.24
N ASN A 20 2.80 13.52 1.42
CA ASN A 20 3.43 12.79 0.32
C ASN A 20 2.38 12.13 -0.59
N ILE A 21 1.30 11.57 -0.04
CA ILE A 21 0.19 11.01 -0.84
C ILE A 21 -0.44 12.06 -1.76
N TYR A 22 -0.63 13.30 -1.31
CA TYR A 22 -1.18 14.35 -2.18
C TYR A 22 -0.21 14.67 -3.33
N VAL A 23 1.08 14.83 -3.03
CA VAL A 23 2.10 15.11 -4.04
C VAL A 23 2.19 13.95 -5.05
N LEU A 24 2.18 12.71 -4.56
CA LEU A 24 2.19 11.49 -5.37
C LEU A 24 1.03 11.45 -6.36
N ARG A 25 -0.17 11.88 -5.97
CA ARG A 25 -1.31 11.91 -6.91
C ARG A 25 -1.04 12.86 -8.07
N TYR A 26 -0.55 14.07 -7.78
CA TYR A 26 -0.23 15.04 -8.82
C TYR A 26 0.85 14.52 -9.79
N THR A 27 1.91 13.88 -9.27
CA THR A 27 2.96 13.30 -10.12
C THR A 27 2.41 12.16 -10.97
N LEU A 28 1.59 11.27 -10.41
CA LEU A 28 0.98 10.17 -11.16
C LEU A 28 0.02 10.64 -12.26
N PHE A 29 -0.76 11.70 -12.04
CA PHE A 29 -1.60 12.28 -13.09
C PHE A 29 -0.78 12.93 -14.22
N PHE A 30 0.36 13.52 -13.87
CA PHE A 30 1.30 14.08 -14.84
C PHE A 30 1.94 12.97 -15.70
N GLU A 31 2.41 11.90 -15.07
CA GLU A 31 2.93 10.70 -15.76
C GLU A 31 1.86 10.06 -16.65
N HIS A 32 0.63 9.93 -16.17
CA HIS A 32 -0.49 9.42 -16.97
C HIS A 32 -0.73 10.26 -18.23
N SER A 33 -0.66 11.59 -18.10
CA SER A 33 -0.86 12.51 -19.23
C SER A 33 0.28 12.44 -20.26
N ARG A 34 1.50 12.08 -19.84
CA ARG A 34 2.67 11.97 -20.72
C ARG A 34 2.81 10.60 -21.37
N ASP A 35 2.73 9.55 -20.56
CA ASP A 35 3.12 8.20 -20.94
C ASP A 35 1.91 7.26 -21.10
N GLY A 36 0.70 7.73 -20.76
CA GLY A 36 -0.54 6.95 -20.82
C GLY A 36 -0.69 5.90 -19.72
N LEU A 37 0.26 5.81 -18.78
CA LEU A 37 0.24 4.81 -17.71
C LEU A 37 -0.89 5.09 -16.72
N PRO A 38 -1.75 4.12 -16.38
CA PRO A 38 -2.86 4.35 -15.47
C PRO A 38 -2.36 4.66 -14.04
N VAL A 39 -3.10 5.54 -13.36
CA VAL A 39 -2.80 5.96 -11.97
C VAL A 39 -3.05 4.81 -10.99
N MET A 40 -4.14 4.07 -11.20
CA MET A 40 -4.42 2.81 -10.49
C MET A 40 -4.00 1.65 -11.39
N ARG A 41 -3.10 0.80 -10.92
CA ARG A 41 -2.49 -0.29 -11.68
C ARG A 41 -2.81 -1.63 -10.99
N PRO A 42 -3.22 -2.66 -11.75
CA PRO A 42 -3.36 -3.99 -11.18
C PRO A 42 -1.99 -4.58 -10.84
N LEU A 43 -1.92 -5.50 -9.88
CA LEU A 43 -0.65 -6.05 -9.40
C LEU A 43 0.12 -6.77 -10.51
N PHE A 44 -0.56 -7.51 -11.38
CA PHE A 44 0.07 -8.25 -12.48
C PHE A 44 0.82 -7.37 -13.47
N GLN A 45 0.42 -6.10 -13.60
CA GLN A 45 1.09 -5.17 -14.51
C GLN A 45 2.49 -4.81 -13.98
N GLN A 46 2.63 -4.68 -12.66
CA GLN A 46 3.90 -4.36 -12.01
C GLN A 46 4.74 -5.62 -11.73
N TYR A 47 4.08 -6.74 -11.43
CA TYR A 47 4.69 -8.01 -11.05
C TYR A 47 4.28 -9.14 -12.01
N PRO A 48 4.65 -9.07 -13.31
CA PRO A 48 4.20 -10.03 -14.32
C PRO A 48 4.76 -11.44 -14.13
N LYS A 49 5.80 -11.60 -13.30
CA LYS A 49 6.41 -12.90 -12.99
C LYS A 49 5.62 -13.70 -11.94
N GLU A 50 4.78 -13.03 -11.16
CA GLU A 50 4.03 -13.66 -10.07
C GLU A 50 2.64 -14.06 -10.58
N GLU A 51 2.44 -15.33 -10.93
CA GLU A 51 1.16 -15.84 -11.45
C GLU A 51 -0.02 -15.60 -10.49
N ALA A 52 0.25 -15.57 -9.19
CA ALA A 52 -0.76 -15.29 -8.16
C ALA A 52 -1.40 -13.90 -8.34
N THR A 53 -0.70 -12.94 -8.95
CA THR A 53 -1.22 -11.58 -9.16
C THR A 53 -2.26 -11.49 -10.28
N PHE A 54 -2.38 -12.51 -11.13
CA PHE A 54 -3.26 -12.47 -12.30
C PHE A 54 -4.73 -12.65 -11.92
N THR A 55 -4.98 -13.35 -10.81
CA THR A 55 -6.33 -13.62 -10.29
C THR A 55 -6.80 -12.59 -9.28
N ILE A 56 -5.96 -11.60 -8.94
CA ILE A 56 -6.25 -10.60 -7.91
C ILE A 56 -6.95 -9.40 -8.55
N ASP A 57 -8.22 -9.22 -8.23
CA ASP A 57 -9.09 -8.14 -8.70
C ASP A 57 -9.49 -7.16 -7.58
N ASN A 58 -9.13 -7.51 -6.35
CA ASN A 58 -9.64 -6.90 -5.13
C ASN A 58 -8.58 -5.99 -4.46
N GLU A 59 -7.39 -5.91 -5.06
CA GLU A 59 -6.24 -5.08 -4.67
C GLU A 59 -5.67 -4.36 -5.88
N TYR A 60 -5.14 -3.16 -5.67
CA TYR A 60 -4.46 -2.41 -6.73
C TYR A 60 -3.31 -1.57 -6.16
N LEU A 61 -2.39 -1.21 -7.04
CA LEU A 61 -1.30 -0.27 -6.77
C LEU A 61 -1.72 1.12 -7.24
N LEU A 62 -1.43 2.14 -6.44
CA LEU A 62 -1.45 3.53 -6.87
C LEU A 62 -0.02 3.90 -7.27
N GLY A 63 0.21 4.04 -8.58
CA GLY A 63 1.56 4.10 -9.13
C GLY A 63 2.30 2.78 -8.96
N ASP A 64 3.53 2.87 -8.47
CA ASP A 64 4.46 1.76 -8.19
C ASP A 64 4.65 1.50 -6.69
N ARG A 65 4.15 2.40 -5.83
CA ARG A 65 4.59 2.51 -4.43
C ARG A 65 3.55 2.27 -3.37
N LEU A 66 2.27 2.34 -3.70
CA LEU A 66 1.19 2.28 -2.70
C LEU A 66 0.21 1.16 -3.04
N LEU A 67 0.21 0.09 -2.25
CA LEU A 67 -0.75 -1.00 -2.38
C LEU A 67 -2.01 -0.68 -1.58
N VAL A 68 -3.19 -0.81 -2.21
CA VAL A 68 -4.48 -0.50 -1.61
C VAL A 68 -5.40 -1.72 -1.69
N ARG A 69 -5.88 -2.19 -0.53
CA ARG A 69 -6.95 -3.18 -0.39
C ARG A 69 -8.21 -2.52 0.17
N PRO A 70 -9.19 -2.12 -0.66
CA PRO A 70 -10.48 -1.68 -0.15
C PRO A 70 -11.28 -2.85 0.43
N VAL A 71 -11.96 -2.61 1.55
CA VAL A 71 -12.94 -3.55 2.12
C VAL A 71 -14.28 -3.27 1.46
N VAL A 72 -14.71 -4.15 0.56
CA VAL A 72 -15.95 -3.98 -0.24
C VAL A 72 -17.13 -4.79 0.30
N GLU A 73 -16.88 -5.71 1.23
CA GLU A 73 -17.89 -6.59 1.82
C GLU A 73 -18.33 -6.09 3.20
N SER A 74 -19.64 -6.11 3.45
CA SER A 74 -20.22 -5.69 4.72
C SER A 74 -20.05 -6.77 5.79
N GLY A 75 -19.70 -6.35 7.01
CA GLY A 75 -19.57 -7.26 8.16
C GLY A 75 -18.25 -8.04 8.23
N VAL A 76 -17.31 -7.78 7.34
CA VAL A 76 -16.00 -8.44 7.34
C VAL A 76 -15.10 -7.88 8.44
N THR A 77 -14.57 -8.78 9.27
CA THR A 77 -13.65 -8.47 10.38
C THR A 77 -12.19 -8.73 10.03
N SER A 78 -11.91 -9.53 9.00
CA SER A 78 -10.56 -9.81 8.51
C SER A 78 -10.52 -9.94 6.99
N VAL A 79 -9.46 -9.41 6.38
CA VAL A 79 -9.22 -9.51 4.94
C VAL A 79 -7.89 -10.18 4.68
N LYS A 80 -7.83 -10.94 3.60
CA LYS A 80 -6.58 -11.42 3.03
C LYS A 80 -6.04 -10.33 2.11
N VAL A 81 -4.77 -9.99 2.31
CA VAL A 81 -4.00 -9.06 1.51
C VAL A 81 -2.85 -9.82 0.87
N TYR A 82 -2.61 -9.64 -0.42
CA TYR A 82 -1.46 -10.22 -1.10
C TYR A 82 -0.33 -9.19 -1.20
N LEU A 83 0.85 -9.54 -0.70
CA LEU A 83 2.02 -8.67 -0.77
C LEU A 83 2.97 -9.19 -1.88
N PRO A 84 3.02 -8.52 -3.05
CA PRO A 84 3.90 -8.91 -4.14
C PRO A 84 5.36 -8.49 -3.88
N GLY A 85 6.29 -9.07 -4.64
CA GLY A 85 7.72 -8.81 -4.54
C GLY A 85 8.47 -9.83 -3.70
N ALA A 86 8.01 -11.08 -3.67
CA ALA A 86 8.68 -12.16 -2.95
C ALA A 86 10.08 -12.42 -3.51
N ASP A 87 10.21 -12.41 -4.85
CA ASP A 87 11.48 -12.61 -5.55
C ASP A 87 12.49 -11.49 -5.27
N THR A 88 12.00 -10.26 -5.09
CA THR A 88 12.81 -9.05 -4.85
C THR A 88 13.00 -8.76 -3.35
N GLN A 89 12.54 -9.64 -2.47
CA GLN A 89 12.57 -9.48 -1.00
C GLN A 89 12.03 -8.11 -0.55
N THR A 90 10.91 -7.73 -1.17
CA THR A 90 10.32 -6.41 -0.99
C THR A 90 9.70 -6.24 0.40
N LEU A 91 9.92 -5.07 0.99
CA LEU A 91 9.36 -4.67 2.29
C LEU A 91 8.19 -3.71 2.11
N TRP A 92 7.05 -4.08 2.71
CA TRP A 92 5.82 -3.31 2.72
C TRP A 92 5.53 -2.75 4.10
N TYR A 93 5.23 -1.46 4.20
CA TYR A 93 4.93 -0.81 5.49
C TYR A 93 3.45 -0.44 5.58
N ASP A 94 2.77 -0.85 6.66
CA ASP A 94 1.42 -0.38 6.96
C ASP A 94 1.46 1.12 7.29
N VAL A 95 0.61 1.92 6.64
CA VAL A 95 0.53 3.37 6.81
C VAL A 95 0.14 3.81 8.22
N ASP A 96 -0.61 2.99 8.94
CA ASP A 96 -1.15 3.36 10.26
C ASP A 96 -0.31 2.81 11.41
N SER A 97 0.13 1.55 11.30
CA SER A 97 0.90 0.87 12.34
C SER A 97 2.41 1.00 12.15
N TYR A 98 2.87 1.38 10.95
CA TYR A 98 4.28 1.47 10.56
C TYR A 98 5.05 0.16 10.72
N GLN A 99 4.33 -0.96 10.81
CA GLN A 99 4.95 -2.26 10.91
C GLN A 99 5.43 -2.72 9.52
N PRO A 100 6.68 -3.20 9.41
CA PRO A 100 7.17 -3.81 8.19
C PRO A 100 6.58 -5.21 8.03
N HIS A 101 6.15 -5.52 6.80
CA HIS A 101 5.70 -6.82 6.35
C HIS A 101 6.56 -7.23 5.16
N GLN A 102 7.14 -8.43 5.23
CA GLN A 102 7.86 -9.01 4.11
C GLN A 102 6.85 -9.48 3.04
N ALA A 103 7.21 -9.36 1.77
CA ALA A 103 6.46 -9.93 0.66
C ALA A 103 6.53 -11.47 0.71
N ASN A 104 5.63 -12.10 1.47
CA ASN A 104 5.54 -13.56 1.64
C ASN A 104 4.23 -14.13 1.07
N GLY A 105 3.61 -13.42 0.13
CA GLY A 105 2.32 -13.79 -0.47
C GLY A 105 1.14 -13.30 0.36
N TYR A 106 0.23 -14.21 0.72
CA TYR A 106 -1.00 -13.85 1.43
C TYR A 106 -0.78 -13.65 2.93
N PHE A 107 -1.21 -12.48 3.41
CA PHE A 107 -1.25 -12.14 4.83
C PHE A 107 -2.70 -11.84 5.25
N THR A 108 -3.13 -12.37 6.40
CA THR A 108 -4.47 -12.10 6.95
C THR A 108 -4.39 -10.97 7.95
N GLN A 109 -5.23 -9.97 7.76
CA GLN A 109 -5.24 -8.77 8.58
C GLN A 109 -6.64 -8.45 9.08
N GLU A 110 -6.76 -8.20 10.38
CA GLU A 110 -7.99 -7.70 10.99
C GLU A 110 -8.27 -6.26 10.56
N VAL A 111 -9.53 -5.97 10.19
CA VAL A 111 -10.00 -4.68 9.71
C VAL A 111 -11.21 -4.19 10.51
N ASN A 112 -11.30 -2.86 10.64
CA ASN A 112 -12.49 -2.17 11.10
C ASN A 112 -13.06 -1.36 9.91
N ILE A 113 -14.38 -1.27 9.80
CA ILE A 113 -15.15 -0.68 8.69
C ILE A 113 -14.72 0.73 8.23
N ALA A 114 -13.94 1.45 9.04
CA ALA A 114 -13.43 2.79 8.72
C ALA A 114 -12.03 2.80 8.05
N LYS A 115 -11.38 1.65 7.84
CA LYS A 115 -9.95 1.59 7.47
C LYS A 115 -9.73 1.12 6.03
N VAL A 116 -9.42 2.04 5.12
CA VAL A 116 -8.83 1.71 3.81
C VAL A 116 -7.34 1.49 4.01
N ARG A 117 -6.89 0.23 3.91
CA ARG A 117 -5.49 -0.13 4.16
C ARG A 117 -4.63 0.23 2.96
N CYS A 118 -3.57 0.97 3.24
CA CYS A 118 -2.48 1.22 2.32
C CYS A 118 -1.20 0.57 2.85
N HIS A 119 -0.36 0.07 1.94
CA HIS A 119 1.00 -0.35 2.24
C HIS A 119 1.98 0.41 1.34
N PHE A 120 3.06 0.95 1.91
CA PHE A 120 4.13 1.61 1.15
C PHE A 120 5.25 0.64 0.80
N LEU A 121 5.69 0.72 -0.44
CA LEU A 121 6.95 0.18 -0.92
C LEU A 121 8.08 1.18 -0.60
N PHE A 122 9.10 0.73 0.13
CA PHE A 122 10.39 1.42 0.18
C PHE A 122 11.39 0.61 -0.66
N GLU A 123 11.76 1.15 -1.81
CA GLU A 123 12.96 0.70 -2.52
C GLU A 123 14.18 1.29 -1.78
N ASN A 124 15.17 0.46 -1.50
CA ASN A 124 16.49 0.90 -0.99
C ASN A 124 17.31 1.56 -2.11
#